data_AF-A0A1Q3CCG3-F1
#
_entry.id   AF-A0A1Q3CCG3-F1
#
_cell.length_a   1.000
_cell.length_b   1.000
_cell.length_c   1.000
_cell.angle_alpha   90.00
_cell.angle_beta   90.00
_cell.angle_gamma   90.00
#
_symmetry.space_group_name_H-M   'P 1'
#
loop_
_entity.id
_entity.type
_entity.pdbx_description
1 polymer ?
#
loop_
_entity_poly.entity_id
_entity_poly.type
_entity_poly.pdbx_seq_one_letter_code
_entity_poly.pdbx_strand_id
1 'polypeptide(L)'
;DSSKSDKEEKEVICYECKKPGHIRPDCPKLKKRKDKKKAMIATCSASDDSSSNEKENEDISNIAFMVIEDDNEVCSTSLSYNDLQNEYNELIDVLDDLNKEYQLLKK
;
A
#
# COMPACT_ATOMS: atom_id res chain seq x y z
N ASP A 1 -17.77 19.00 36.54
CA ASP A 1 -18.41 18.76 35.22
C ASP A 1 -18.03 19.86 34.26
N SER A 2 -17.51 19.64 33.06
CA SER A 2 -17.49 18.43 32.24
C SER A 2 -16.23 18.43 31.37
N SER A 3 -15.56 17.28 31.34
CA SER A 3 -14.54 16.93 30.35
C SER A 3 -15.17 16.86 28.96
N LYS A 4 -14.92 17.87 28.11
CA LYS A 4 -15.16 17.72 26.67
C LYS A 4 -13.92 17.09 26.06
N SER A 5 -13.99 15.78 25.87
CA SER A 5 -13.03 15.05 25.02
C SER A 5 -13.43 15.30 23.58
N ASP A 6 -12.74 16.23 22.91
CA ASP A 6 -12.82 16.40 21.47
C ASP A 6 -12.16 15.18 20.81
N LYS A 7 -12.96 14.11 20.66
CA LYS A 7 -12.61 12.99 19.80
C LYS A 7 -12.75 13.51 18.38
N GLU A 8 -11.64 13.90 17.78
CA GLU A 8 -11.51 14.03 16.33
C GLU A 8 -11.92 12.70 15.71
N GLU A 9 -13.21 12.58 15.36
CA GLU A 9 -13.70 11.53 14.49
C GLU A 9 -13.07 11.81 13.12
N LYS A 10 -11.88 11.24 12.89
CA LYS A 10 -11.17 11.37 11.62
C LYS A 10 -12.09 10.84 10.53
N GLU A 11 -12.71 11.74 9.79
CA GLU A 11 -13.57 11.39 8.67
C GLU A 11 -12.78 10.50 7.71
N VAL A 12 -13.38 9.37 7.33
CA VAL A 12 -12.75 8.43 6.41
C VAL A 12 -12.70 9.08 5.02
N ILE A 13 -11.52 9.51 4.59
CA ILE A 13 -11.29 10.15 3.29
C ILE A 13 -10.73 9.13 2.29
N CYS A 14 -11.35 9.07 1.11
CA CYS A 14 -10.90 8.21 0.03
C CYS A 14 -9.62 8.75 -0.61
N TYR A 15 -8.55 7.95 -0.64
CA TYR A 15 -7.28 8.34 -1.24
C TYR A 15 -7.34 8.65 -2.74
N GLU A 16 -8.27 8.02 -3.47
CA GLU A 16 -8.41 8.11 -4.94
C GLU A 16 -9.21 9.32 -5.41
N CYS A 17 -10.26 9.69 -4.67
CA CYS A 17 -11.14 10.80 -5.07
C CYS A 17 -11.14 11.97 -4.10
N LYS A 18 -10.41 11.85 -2.98
CA LYS A 18 -10.29 12.85 -1.91
C LYS A 18 -11.64 13.29 -1.31
N LYS A 19 -12.67 12.46 -1.45
CA LYS A 19 -13.99 12.70 -0.84
C LYS A 19 -14.13 11.89 0.45
N PRO A 20 -14.75 12.46 1.49
CA PRO A 20 -15.05 11.73 2.72
C PRO A 20 -16.14 10.67 2.50
N GLY A 21 -16.33 9.82 3.51
CA GLY A 21 -17.42 8.84 3.60
C GLY A 21 -17.12 7.45 3.04
N HIS A 22 -15.92 7.21 2.48
CA HIS A 22 -15.54 5.88 1.99
C HIS A 22 -14.02 5.69 1.89
N ILE A 23 -13.57 4.43 1.96
CA ILE A 23 -12.19 4.04 1.68
C ILE A 23 -11.99 3.71 0.20
N ARG A 24 -10.72 3.66 -0.24
CA ARG A 24 -10.33 3.39 -1.64
C ARG A 24 -11.07 2.20 -2.31
N PRO A 25 -11.29 1.03 -1.66
CA PRO A 25 -12.04 -0.09 -2.25
C PRO A 25 -13.48 0.24 -2.66
N ASP A 26 -14.14 1.13 -1.92
CA ASP A 26 -15.55 1.50 -2.15
C ASP A 26 -15.70 2.68 -3.11
N CYS A 27 -14.60 3.22 -3.63
CA CYS A 27 -14.60 4.38 -4.50
C CYS A 27 -15.43 4.10 -5.76
N PRO A 28 -16.50 4.89 -6.01
CA PRO A 28 -17.33 4.72 -7.22
C PRO A 28 -16.52 4.85 -8.51
N LYS A 29 -15.40 5.61 -8.48
CA LYS A 29 -14.47 5.73 -9.61
C LYS A 29 -13.74 4.41 -9.91
N LEU A 30 -13.45 3.59 -8.89
CA LEU A 30 -12.84 2.27 -9.07
C LEU A 30 -13.82 1.25 -9.66
N LYS A 31 -15.08 1.25 -9.21
CA LYS A 31 -16.10 0.30 -9.68
C LYS A 31 -16.35 0.38 -11.18
N LYS A 32 -16.25 1.58 -11.78
CA LYS A 32 -16.41 1.78 -13.24
C LYS A 32 -15.36 1.09 -14.11
N ARG A 33 -14.31 0.47 -13.54
CA ARG A 33 -13.25 -0.23 -14.28
C ARG A 33 -13.40 -1.75 -14.34
N LYS A 34 -14.35 -2.38 -13.61
CA LYS A 34 -14.43 -3.86 -13.50
C LYS A 34 -15.53 -4.54 -14.32
N ASP A 35 -16.45 -3.79 -14.95
CA ASP A 35 -17.59 -4.40 -15.63
C ASP A 35 -17.46 -4.40 -17.16
N LYS A 36 -16.50 -5.17 -17.70
CA LYS A 36 -16.49 -5.50 -19.14
C LYS A 36 -15.96 -6.91 -19.44
N LYS A 37 -16.49 -7.96 -18.79
CA LYS A 37 -16.36 -9.34 -19.32
C LYS A 37 -17.54 -10.22 -18.90
N LYS A 38 -18.71 -10.05 -19.52
CA LYS A 38 -19.71 -11.11 -19.71
C LYS A 38 -20.55 -10.83 -20.97
N ALA A 39 -20.09 -11.30 -22.12
CA ALA A 39 -20.92 -11.51 -23.31
C ALA A 39 -20.17 -12.36 -24.35
N MET A 40 -20.35 -13.68 -24.29
CA MET A 40 -20.67 -14.53 -25.45
C MET A 40 -20.72 -15.99 -24.98
N ILE A 41 -21.90 -16.59 -25.11
CA ILE A 41 -22.12 -18.02 -24.96
C ILE A 41 -22.12 -18.57 -26.40
N ALA A 42 -21.19 -19.47 -26.71
CA ALA A 42 -21.25 -20.29 -27.91
C ALA A 42 -20.84 -21.72 -27.54
N THR A 43 -21.79 -22.62 -27.75
CA THR A 43 -21.74 -24.08 -27.71
C THR A 43 -20.39 -24.70 -28.08
N CYS A 44 -19.79 -25.46 -27.15
CA CYS A 44 -18.93 -26.62 -27.41
C CYS A 44 -18.97 -27.54 -26.18
N SER A 45 -19.47 -28.75 -26.40
CA SER A 45 -19.68 -29.80 -25.40
C SER A 45 -18.42 -30.63 -25.13
N ALA A 46 -18.33 -31.10 -23.89
CA ALA A 46 -17.69 -32.32 -23.39
C ALA A 46 -16.35 -32.20 -22.63
N SER A 47 -16.42 -32.79 -21.43
CA SER A 47 -15.40 -33.46 -20.62
C SER A 47 -14.75 -32.67 -19.48
N ASP A 48 -15.06 -33.18 -18.27
CA ASP A 48 -14.37 -32.96 -17.00
C ASP A 48 -12.84 -33.07 -17.14
N ASP A 49 -12.09 -32.18 -16.51
CA ASP A 49 -11.35 -32.49 -15.28
C ASP A 49 -10.52 -31.26 -14.82
N SER A 50 -10.33 -31.19 -13.50
CA SER A 50 -9.25 -30.54 -12.77
C SER A 50 -9.32 -29.04 -12.49
N SER A 51 -9.74 -28.78 -11.25
CA SER A 51 -9.24 -27.71 -10.41
C SER A 51 -7.72 -27.82 -10.23
N SER A 52 -6.98 -26.79 -10.63
CA SER A 52 -5.64 -26.49 -10.09
C SER A 52 -5.36 -25.01 -10.30
N ASN A 53 -4.80 -24.39 -9.27
CA ASN A 53 -4.78 -22.96 -9.04
C ASN A 53 -3.33 -22.52 -8.99
N GLU A 54 -2.69 -22.34 -10.15
CA GLU A 54 -1.39 -21.67 -10.24
C GLU A 54 -1.21 -21.07 -11.65
N LYS A 55 -1.06 -19.74 -11.72
CA LYS A 55 -0.27 -19.06 -12.75
C LYS A 55 0.59 -18.00 -12.07
N GLU A 56 1.65 -18.52 -11.46
CA GLU A 56 3.02 -18.14 -11.80
C GLU A 56 3.17 -16.96 -12.80
N ASN A 57 3.68 -15.86 -12.24
CA ASN A 57 4.65 -14.91 -12.81
C ASN A 57 4.75 -14.75 -14.34
N GLU A 58 3.82 -14.03 -14.96
CA GLU A 58 4.13 -13.37 -16.24
C GLU A 58 3.29 -12.13 -16.46
N ASP A 59 3.64 -11.05 -15.76
CA ASP A 59 3.30 -9.68 -16.17
C ASP A 59 4.32 -8.70 -15.56
N ILE A 60 5.60 -8.86 -15.93
CA ILE A 60 6.53 -7.72 -15.98
C ILE A 60 6.08 -6.88 -17.20
N SER A 61 4.92 -6.25 -17.07
CA SER A 61 4.45 -5.26 -18.02
C SER A 61 5.28 -4.00 -17.83
N ASN A 62 6.35 -3.89 -18.62
CA ASN A 62 7.05 -2.69 -19.05
C ASN A 62 6.74 -1.42 -18.21
N ILE A 63 7.67 -1.10 -17.31
CA ILE A 63 7.82 0.23 -16.69
C ILE A 63 8.25 1.21 -17.79
N ALA A 64 7.34 1.52 -18.70
CA ALA A 64 7.55 2.44 -19.81
C ALA A 64 6.35 3.38 -19.93
N PHE A 65 6.14 4.21 -18.91
CA PHE A 65 5.38 5.46 -18.99
C PHE A 65 5.82 6.35 -17.82
N MET A 66 7.00 6.97 -17.94
CA MET A 66 7.24 8.25 -17.27
C MET A 66 6.56 9.33 -18.11
N VAL A 67 5.45 9.86 -17.61
CA VAL A 67 4.99 11.22 -17.88
C VAL A 67 4.90 11.88 -16.51
N ILE A 68 5.86 12.75 -16.21
CA ILE A 68 5.84 13.61 -15.03
C ILE A 68 5.58 15.03 -15.56
N GLU A 69 4.32 15.44 -15.55
CA GLU A 69 3.93 16.85 -15.50
C GLU A 69 2.69 16.93 -14.59
N ASP A 70 2.94 16.98 -13.28
CA ASP A 70 1.99 17.52 -12.31
C ASP A 70 2.84 18.17 -11.20
N ASP A 71 2.81 19.49 -11.17
CA ASP A 71 3.56 20.36 -10.25
C ASP A 71 3.01 20.29 -8.82
N ASN A 72 2.98 19.07 -8.25
CA ASN A 72 2.94 18.87 -6.80
C ASN A 72 4.15 18.02 -6.39
N GLU A 73 5.32 18.64 -6.43
CA GLU A 73 6.50 18.11 -5.76
C GLU A 73 6.39 18.43 -4.26
N VAL A 74 5.43 17.79 -3.59
CA VAL A 74 5.72 17.40 -2.21
C VAL A 74 6.64 16.21 -2.34
N CYS A 75 7.94 16.49 -2.33
CA CYS A 75 8.96 15.50 -1.97
C CYS A 75 8.65 15.08 -0.53
N SER A 76 7.65 14.23 -0.35
CA SER A 76 7.62 13.29 0.76
C SER A 76 8.86 12.48 0.49
N THR A 77 10.00 12.86 1.08
CA THR A 77 11.33 12.29 0.77
C THR A 77 11.12 10.81 0.59
N SER A 78 11.08 10.35 -0.67
CA SER A 78 10.74 8.98 -0.97
C SER A 78 12.04 8.23 -0.76
N LEU A 79 12.44 8.14 0.51
CA LEU A 79 13.60 7.43 0.94
C LEU A 79 13.48 6.06 0.30
N SER A 80 14.50 5.66 -0.44
CA SER A 80 14.52 4.32 -0.98
C SER A 80 14.43 3.34 0.19
N TYR A 81 13.90 2.13 -0.05
CA TYR A 81 13.95 1.07 0.96
C TYR A 81 15.37 0.92 1.52
N ASN A 82 16.38 1.09 0.67
CA ASN A 82 17.79 1.02 1.05
C ASN A 82 18.19 2.14 2.02
N ASP A 83 17.73 3.36 1.79
CA ASP A 83 18.05 4.49 2.67
C ASP A 83 17.42 4.29 4.05
N LEU A 84 16.18 3.79 4.08
CA LEU A 84 15.46 3.53 5.33
C LEU A 84 16.10 2.37 6.10
N GLN A 85 16.54 1.34 5.37
CA GLN A 85 17.28 0.21 5.93
C GLN A 85 18.61 0.65 6.53
N ASN A 86 19.30 1.60 5.90
CA ASN A 86 20.55 2.15 6.42
C ASN A 86 20.32 2.92 7.73
N GLU A 87 19.33 3.82 7.76
CA GLU A 87 18.94 4.54 8.98
C GLU A 87 18.56 3.58 10.13
N TYR A 88 17.81 2.52 9.81
CA TYR A 88 17.45 1.49 10.78
C TYR A 88 18.68 0.79 11.36
N ASN A 89 19.65 0.41 10.50
CA ASN A 89 20.87 -0.26 10.96
C ASN A 89 21.72 0.66 11.86
N GLU A 90 21.86 1.94 11.50
CA GLU A 90 22.55 2.91 12.34
C GLU A 90 21.91 3.04 13.74
N LEU A 91 20.58 3.00 13.81
CA LEU A 91 19.87 3.05 15.09
C LEU A 91 20.12 1.81 15.95
N ILE A 92 20.25 0.62 15.32
CA ILE A 92 20.59 -0.63 16.03
C ILE A 92 22.00 -0.54 16.64
N ASP A 93 22.97 -0.01 15.90
CA ASP A 93 24.35 0.13 16.41
C ASP A 93 24.39 1.03 17.65
N VAL A 94 23.68 2.16 17.62
CA VAL A 94 23.57 3.08 18.77
C VAL A 94 22.88 2.41 19.97
N LEU A 95 21.82 1.63 19.73
CA LEU A 95 21.12 0.89 20.78
C LEU A 95 22.05 -0.11 21.46
N ASP A 96 22.85 -0.84 20.68
CA ASP A 96 23.79 -1.83 21.20
C ASP A 96 24.87 -1.19 22.06
N ASP A 97 25.41 -0.06 21.61
CA ASP A 97 26.41 0.70 22.39
C ASP A 97 25.82 1.24 23.69
N LEU A 98 24.62 1.81 23.65
CA LEU A 98 23.92 2.27 24.84
C LEU A 98 23.64 1.11 25.81
N ASN A 99 23.25 -0.06 25.31
CA ASN A 99 23.02 -1.23 26.13
C ASN A 99 24.31 -1.70 26.80
N LYS A 100 25.45 -1.69 26.10
CA LYS A 100 26.77 -1.99 26.72
C LYS A 100 27.07 -1.02 27.86
N GLU A 101 26.91 0.28 27.65
CA GLU A 101 27.13 1.29 28.69
C GLU A 101 26.19 1.08 29.89
N TYR A 102 24.91 0.80 29.64
CA TYR A 102 23.93 0.51 30.68
C TYR A 102 24.34 -0.72 31.52
N GLN A 103 24.85 -1.79 30.91
CA GLN A 103 25.34 -2.95 31.66
C GLN A 103 26.55 -2.62 32.53
N LEU A 104 27.42 -1.70 32.09
CA LEU A 104 28.55 -1.24 32.89
C LEU A 104 28.09 -0.40 34.09
N LEU A 105 27.07 0.43 33.91
CA LEU A 105 26.48 1.29 34.96
C LEU A 105 25.61 0.52 35.95
N LYS A 106 25.02 -0.59 35.53
CA LYS A 106 24.18 -1.45 36.37
C LYS A 106 24.99 -2.28 37.39
N LYS A 107 26.30 -2.38 37.21
CA LYS A 107 27.21 -3.13 38.07
C LYS A 107 27.59 -2.35 39.33
#